data_AF-A0A3D2U7F2-F1
#
_entry.id   AF-A0A3D2U7F2-F1
#
_cell.length_a   1.000
_cell.length_b   1.000
_cell.length_c   1.000
_cell.angle_alpha   90.00
_cell.angle_beta   90.00
_cell.angle_gamma   90.00
#
_symmetry.space_group_name_H-M   'P 1'
#
loop_
_entity.id
_entity.type
_entity.pdbx_description
1 polymer ?
#
loop_
_entity_poly.entity_id
_entity_poly.type
_entity_poly.pdbx_seq_one_letter_code
_entity_poly.pdbx_strand_id
1 'polypeptide(L)'
;MPTDETTAHIVKLGGSLLDWPDTPSRLAEILARPGMHRPLLIVGGGPTADIVRTWHRAHQLSETQGHGLALNAMGFNSGLLKTVLPKTLIVTSRTEAIAAWASGHLPVLDCAAFLAHEEPAQHLRLPHTWDATSDAIAAWVTLAWPASRLTLLKSIDLPEHTAPAQLAAAGHVDGCLADWIDRLPPTDWINLRSATTQPTRWCPRVEPPTP
;
A
#
# COMPACT_ATOMS: atom_id res chain seq x y z
N MET A 1 -9.63 1.62 25.10
CA MET A 1 -10.55 1.89 23.96
C MET A 1 -10.93 0.56 23.35
N PRO A 2 -12.21 0.22 23.14
CA PRO A 2 -12.53 -0.91 22.28
C PRO A 2 -11.93 -0.58 20.90
N THR A 3 -11.06 -1.45 20.39
CA THR A 3 -10.60 -1.37 18.99
C THR A 3 -11.84 -1.43 18.12
N ASP A 4 -12.19 -0.31 17.48
CA ASP A 4 -13.27 -0.28 16.49
C ASP A 4 -13.06 -1.47 15.54
N GLU A 5 -14.09 -2.30 15.43
CA GLU A 5 -14.00 -3.57 14.71
C GLU A 5 -13.67 -3.38 13.21
N THR A 6 -13.76 -2.14 12.73
CA THR A 6 -13.54 -1.74 11.33
C THR A 6 -12.13 -1.22 11.03
N THR A 7 -11.31 -0.92 12.04
CA THR A 7 -9.99 -0.32 11.83
C THR A 7 -9.00 -1.32 11.23
N ALA A 8 -8.49 -1.02 10.03
CA ALA A 8 -7.52 -1.84 9.31
C ALA A 8 -6.06 -1.48 9.62
N HIS A 9 -5.16 -2.42 9.35
CA HIS A 9 -3.73 -2.18 9.19
C HIS A 9 -3.40 -2.28 7.69
N ILE A 10 -3.08 -1.16 7.05
CA ILE A 10 -2.72 -1.16 5.63
C ILE A 10 -1.29 -1.67 5.47
N VAL A 11 -1.10 -2.71 4.66
CA VAL A 11 0.21 -3.29 4.37
C VAL A 11 0.46 -3.21 2.88
N LYS A 12 1.39 -2.34 2.48
CA LYS A 12 1.72 -2.12 1.08
C LYS A 12 2.93 -2.95 0.67
N LEU A 13 2.77 -3.82 -0.31
CA LEU A 13 3.85 -4.58 -0.93
C LEU A 13 4.49 -3.78 -2.08
N GLY A 14 5.78 -3.48 -1.97
CA GLY A 14 6.55 -2.82 -3.02
C GLY A 14 6.61 -3.63 -4.31
N GLY A 15 6.46 -2.97 -5.47
CA GLY A 15 6.48 -3.63 -6.77
C GLY A 15 7.81 -4.32 -7.11
N SER A 16 8.93 -3.83 -6.56
CA SER A 16 10.27 -4.45 -6.67
C SER A 16 10.42 -5.75 -5.89
N LEU A 17 9.38 -6.18 -5.17
CA LEU A 17 9.35 -7.46 -4.47
C LEU A 17 8.56 -8.52 -5.27
N LEU A 18 7.85 -8.15 -6.33
CA LEU A 18 6.96 -9.07 -7.05
C LEU A 18 7.71 -10.16 -7.83
N ASP A 19 8.93 -9.88 -8.25
CA ASP A 19 9.81 -10.82 -8.97
C ASP A 19 10.72 -11.61 -8.03
N TRP A 20 10.67 -11.34 -6.72
CA TRP A 20 11.51 -12.03 -5.74
C TRP A 20 10.84 -13.32 -5.26
N PRO A 21 11.44 -14.51 -5.48
CA PRO A 21 10.80 -15.80 -5.18
C PRO A 21 10.39 -16.00 -3.72
N ASP A 22 11.10 -15.37 -2.77
CA ASP A 22 10.82 -15.51 -1.34
C ASP A 22 9.71 -14.57 -0.85
N THR A 23 9.16 -13.70 -1.72
CA THR A 23 8.11 -12.75 -1.33
C THR A 23 6.90 -13.42 -0.68
N PRO A 24 6.34 -14.54 -1.18
CA PRO A 24 5.18 -15.17 -0.55
C PRO A 24 5.47 -15.66 0.87
N SER A 25 6.61 -16.34 1.09
CA SER A 25 6.98 -16.86 2.41
C SER A 25 7.29 -15.72 3.39
N ARG A 26 8.07 -14.74 2.96
CA ARG A 26 8.39 -13.56 3.79
C ARG A 26 7.18 -12.72 4.13
N LEU A 27 6.27 -12.51 3.18
CA LEU A 27 5.03 -11.79 3.45
C LEU A 27 4.15 -12.55 4.45
N ALA A 28 4.05 -13.88 4.32
CA ALA A 28 3.33 -14.71 5.29
C ALA A 28 3.93 -14.58 6.71
N GLU A 29 5.26 -14.56 6.84
CA GLU A 29 5.94 -14.31 8.12
C GLU A 29 5.57 -12.95 8.73
N ILE A 30 5.52 -11.89 7.92
CA ILE A 30 5.11 -10.55 8.38
C ILE A 30 3.66 -10.56 8.86
N LEU A 31 2.77 -11.16 8.07
CA LEU A 31 1.34 -11.18 8.36
C LEU A 31 0.96 -12.04 9.57
N ALA A 32 1.81 -13.00 9.93
CA ALA A 32 1.64 -13.86 11.10
C ALA A 32 2.16 -13.23 12.42
N ARG A 33 2.75 -12.02 12.38
CA ARG A 33 3.35 -11.41 13.56
C ARG A 33 2.31 -11.05 14.62
N PRO A 34 2.65 -11.19 15.92
CA PRO A 34 1.86 -10.59 16.98
C PRO A 34 1.67 -9.09 16.74
N GLY A 35 0.43 -8.60 16.86
CA GLY A 35 0.08 -7.20 16.60
C GLY A 35 -0.36 -6.89 15.17
N MET A 36 -0.24 -7.83 14.23
CA MET A 36 -0.84 -7.70 12.89
C MET A 36 -2.35 -8.00 12.97
N HIS A 37 -3.15 -6.95 13.15
CA HIS A 37 -4.61 -7.08 13.27
C HIS A 37 -5.29 -6.52 12.02
N ARG A 38 -6.17 -7.33 11.40
CA ARG A 38 -6.96 -6.96 10.20
C ARG A 38 -6.08 -6.34 9.10
N PRO A 39 -5.07 -7.07 8.60
CA PRO A 39 -4.25 -6.57 7.51
C PRO A 39 -5.10 -6.39 6.24
N LEU A 40 -4.95 -5.25 5.56
CA LEU A 40 -5.44 -5.02 4.21
C LEU A 40 -4.23 -4.84 3.29
N LEU A 41 -4.06 -5.77 2.36
CA LEU A 41 -2.90 -5.77 1.46
C LEU A 41 -3.15 -4.85 0.27
N ILE A 42 -2.15 -4.03 -0.06
CA ILE A 42 -2.10 -3.25 -1.30
C ILE A 42 -0.85 -3.68 -2.08
N VAL A 43 -1.02 -4.05 -3.34
CA VAL A 43 0.08 -4.53 -4.18
C VAL A 43 0.55 -3.42 -5.11
N GLY A 44 1.85 -3.11 -5.08
CA GLY A 44 2.44 -2.08 -5.92
C GLY A 44 2.49 -2.45 -7.41
N GLY A 45 2.80 -1.46 -8.26
CA GLY A 45 2.79 -1.62 -9.72
C GLY A 45 3.96 -2.42 -10.31
N GLY A 46 5.17 -2.27 -9.79
CA GLY A 46 6.34 -3.08 -10.21
C GLY A 46 6.57 -3.13 -11.73
N PRO A 47 7.13 -4.25 -12.26
CA PRO A 47 7.41 -4.39 -13.69
C PRO A 47 6.20 -4.23 -14.60
N THR A 48 4.99 -4.55 -14.13
CA THR A 48 3.77 -4.41 -14.95
C THR A 48 3.38 -2.95 -15.14
N ALA A 49 3.57 -2.10 -14.12
CA ALA A 49 3.42 -0.65 -14.28
C ALA A 49 4.54 -0.04 -15.15
N ASP A 50 5.73 -0.63 -15.20
CA ASP A 50 6.81 -0.16 -16.08
C ASP A 50 6.49 -0.38 -17.57
N ILE A 51 5.77 -1.47 -17.89
CA ILE A 51 5.19 -1.68 -19.22
C ILE A 51 4.21 -0.55 -19.55
N VAL A 52 3.32 -0.20 -18.62
CA VAL A 52 2.38 0.92 -18.79
C VAL A 52 3.12 2.25 -18.99
N ARG A 53 4.20 2.52 -18.26
CA ARG A 53 5.04 3.71 -18.48
C ARG A 53 5.62 3.76 -19.88
N THR A 54 6.03 2.60 -20.40
CA THR A 54 6.56 2.48 -21.77
C THR A 54 5.48 2.80 -22.79
N TRP A 55 4.28 2.25 -22.64
CA TRP A 55 3.14 2.55 -23.52
C TRP A 55 2.64 3.99 -23.40
N HIS A 56 2.61 4.54 -22.19
CA HIS A 56 2.25 5.93 -21.94
C HIS A 56 3.11 6.87 -22.80
N ARG A 57 4.44 6.67 -22.82
CA ARG A 57 5.35 7.45 -23.67
C ARG A 57 5.19 7.15 -25.16
N ALA A 58 5.10 5.86 -25.52
CA ALA A 58 5.04 5.45 -26.92
C ALA A 58 3.76 5.90 -27.63
N HIS A 59 2.64 5.93 -26.90
CA HIS A 59 1.31 6.29 -27.42
C HIS A 59 0.83 7.67 -26.96
N GLN A 60 1.66 8.43 -26.24
CA GLN A 60 1.33 9.77 -25.74
C GLN A 60 0.00 9.80 -24.98
N LEU A 61 -0.19 8.83 -24.07
CA LEU A 61 -1.39 8.77 -23.25
C LEU A 61 -1.46 10.00 -22.34
N SER A 62 -2.66 10.47 -22.01
CA SER A 62 -2.81 11.47 -20.96
C SER A 62 -2.38 10.90 -19.60
N GLU A 63 -2.05 11.79 -18.65
CA GLU A 63 -1.72 11.40 -17.27
C GLU A 63 -2.80 10.49 -16.68
N THR A 64 -4.07 10.88 -16.80
CA THR A 64 -5.20 10.10 -16.28
C THR A 64 -5.34 8.74 -16.96
N GLN A 65 -5.12 8.65 -18.28
CA GLN A 65 -5.15 7.38 -19.01
C GLN A 65 -4.01 6.45 -18.57
N GLY A 66 -2.79 6.99 -18.46
CA GLY A 66 -1.62 6.24 -17.99
C GLY A 66 -1.80 5.76 -16.55
N HIS A 67 -2.28 6.63 -15.66
CA HIS A 67 -2.54 6.31 -14.27
C HIS A 67 -3.64 5.24 -14.13
N GLY A 68 -4.72 5.33 -14.90
CA GLY A 68 -5.77 4.30 -14.95
C GLY A 68 -5.23 2.92 -15.38
N LEU A 69 -4.36 2.87 -16.40
CA LEU A 69 -3.70 1.63 -16.79
C LEU A 69 -2.73 1.10 -15.71
N ALA A 70 -2.06 2.00 -14.96
CA ALA A 70 -1.20 1.61 -13.85
C ALA A 70 -1.99 1.00 -12.69
N LEU A 71 -3.21 1.50 -12.41
CA LEU A 71 -4.13 0.89 -11.45
C LEU A 71 -4.56 -0.52 -11.90
N ASN A 72 -4.84 -0.71 -13.19
CA ASN A 72 -5.12 -2.04 -13.74
C ASN A 72 -3.91 -2.99 -13.60
N ALA A 73 -2.69 -2.48 -13.79
CA ALA A 73 -1.47 -3.25 -13.57
C ALA A 73 -1.30 -3.67 -12.10
N MET A 74 -1.66 -2.81 -11.14
CA MET A 74 -1.72 -3.19 -9.72
C MET A 74 -2.77 -4.28 -9.48
N GLY A 75 -3.95 -4.21 -10.10
CA GLY A 75 -4.97 -5.25 -10.03
C GLY A 75 -4.47 -6.61 -10.57
N PHE A 76 -3.74 -6.60 -11.69
CA PHE A 76 -3.06 -7.79 -12.20
C PHE A 76 -2.07 -8.38 -11.18
N ASN A 77 -1.25 -7.52 -10.55
CA ASN A 77 -0.31 -7.95 -9.52
C ASN A 77 -1.01 -8.49 -8.26
N SER A 78 -2.17 -7.94 -7.89
CA SER A 78 -3.02 -8.50 -6.83
C SER A 78 -3.50 -9.91 -7.19
N GLY A 79 -3.85 -10.17 -8.46
CA GLY A 79 -4.15 -11.51 -8.96
C GLY A 79 -2.97 -12.49 -8.89
N LEU A 80 -1.76 -12.01 -9.23
CA LEU A 80 -0.52 -12.77 -9.03
C LEU A 80 -0.35 -13.12 -7.55
N LEU A 81 -0.44 -12.14 -6.65
CA LEU A 81 -0.28 -12.37 -5.21
C LEU A 81 -1.30 -13.38 -4.70
N LYS A 82 -2.56 -13.29 -5.15
CA LYS A 82 -3.62 -14.23 -4.80
C LYS A 82 -3.29 -15.68 -5.19
N THR A 83 -2.58 -15.84 -6.30
CA THR A 83 -2.21 -17.17 -6.83
C THR A 83 -1.09 -17.81 -6.00
N VAL A 84 -0.18 -17.01 -5.45
CA VAL A 84 1.02 -17.50 -4.76
C VAL A 84 0.95 -17.47 -3.23
N LEU A 85 0.05 -16.67 -2.65
CA LEU A 85 -0.15 -16.56 -1.21
C LEU A 85 -1.51 -17.18 -0.81
N PRO A 86 -1.54 -18.30 -0.08
CA PRO A 86 -2.78 -18.94 0.33
C PRO A 86 -3.68 -18.04 1.19
N LYS A 87 -4.99 -18.34 1.19
CA LYS A 87 -6.02 -17.64 1.99
C LYS A 87 -6.21 -16.16 1.67
N THR A 88 -5.67 -15.65 0.57
CA THR A 88 -5.96 -14.29 0.12
C THR A 88 -7.26 -14.21 -0.67
N LEU A 89 -7.99 -13.10 -0.51
CA LEU A 89 -9.17 -12.77 -1.31
C LEU A 89 -9.03 -11.36 -1.88
N ILE A 90 -9.37 -11.19 -3.16
CA ILE A 90 -9.46 -9.85 -3.75
C ILE A 90 -10.75 -9.23 -3.28
N VAL A 91 -10.68 -8.01 -2.76
CA VAL A 91 -11.81 -7.25 -2.25
C VAL A 91 -11.83 -5.86 -2.86
N THR A 92 -13.02 -5.32 -3.05
CA THR A 92 -13.27 -4.04 -3.72
C THR A 92 -13.85 -2.97 -2.79
N SER A 93 -14.29 -3.36 -1.59
CA SER A 93 -14.99 -2.49 -0.64
C SER A 93 -14.64 -2.80 0.82
N ARG A 94 -15.01 -1.88 1.72
CA ARG A 94 -14.89 -2.08 3.18
C ARG A 94 -15.65 -3.30 3.67
N THR A 95 -16.87 -3.47 3.20
CA THR A 95 -17.73 -4.61 3.58
C THR A 95 -17.11 -5.94 3.18
N GLU A 96 -16.54 -6.03 1.98
CA GLU A 96 -15.86 -7.26 1.52
C GLU A 96 -14.59 -7.56 2.33
N ALA A 97 -13.80 -6.54 2.68
CA ALA A 97 -12.63 -6.72 3.54
C ALA A 97 -13.01 -7.23 4.93
N ILE A 98 -14.09 -6.68 5.53
CA ILE A 98 -14.61 -7.12 6.83
C ILE A 98 -15.07 -8.59 6.76
N ALA A 99 -15.79 -8.97 5.70
CA ALA A 99 -16.21 -10.35 5.49
C ALA A 99 -15.02 -11.31 5.28
N ALA A 100 -13.97 -10.86 4.59
CA ALA A 100 -12.74 -11.62 4.42
C ALA A 100 -12.05 -11.88 5.78
N TRP A 101 -11.89 -10.86 6.62
CA TRP A 101 -11.32 -11.03 7.95
C TRP A 101 -12.16 -11.97 8.82
N ALA A 102 -13.49 -11.81 8.83
CA ALA A 102 -14.41 -12.66 9.60
C ALA A 102 -14.36 -14.14 9.19
N SER A 103 -14.00 -14.42 7.93
CA SER A 103 -13.84 -15.78 7.40
C SER A 103 -12.39 -16.30 7.47
N GLY A 104 -11.47 -15.56 8.10
CA GLY A 104 -10.07 -15.97 8.26
C GLY A 104 -9.23 -15.83 6.98
N HIS A 105 -9.67 -14.99 6.03
CA HIS A 105 -8.93 -14.67 4.81
C HIS A 105 -8.15 -13.35 4.95
N LEU A 106 -7.14 -13.20 4.09
CA LEU A 106 -6.31 -12.01 3.95
C LEU A 106 -6.81 -11.18 2.76
N PRO A 107 -7.50 -10.05 2.98
CA PRO A 107 -7.97 -9.23 1.87
C PRO A 107 -6.80 -8.53 1.16
N VAL A 108 -6.86 -8.56 -0.17
CA VAL A 108 -6.01 -7.82 -1.09
C VAL A 108 -6.91 -6.83 -1.83
N LEU A 109 -6.63 -5.55 -1.65
CA LEU A 109 -7.49 -4.50 -2.20
C LEU A 109 -7.29 -4.37 -3.71
N ASP A 110 -8.41 -4.40 -4.43
CA ASP A 110 -8.48 -3.83 -5.78
C ASP A 110 -8.55 -2.30 -5.65
N CYS A 111 -7.39 -1.64 -5.76
CA CYS A 111 -7.31 -0.20 -5.63
C CYS A 111 -8.10 0.54 -6.71
N ALA A 112 -8.22 -0.01 -7.92
CA ALA A 112 -8.95 0.65 -9.01
C ALA A 112 -10.44 0.75 -8.64
N ALA A 113 -11.04 -0.38 -8.25
CA ALA A 113 -12.44 -0.44 -7.86
C ALA A 113 -12.69 0.40 -6.59
N PHE A 114 -11.83 0.28 -5.58
CA PHE A 114 -11.99 1.00 -4.33
C PHE A 114 -11.92 2.52 -4.51
N LEU A 115 -10.92 3.02 -5.26
CA LEU A 115 -10.77 4.46 -5.53
C LEU A 115 -11.98 5.01 -6.30
N ALA A 116 -12.46 4.29 -7.32
CA ALA A 116 -13.61 4.72 -8.12
C ALA A 116 -14.87 4.94 -7.28
N HIS A 117 -15.05 4.13 -6.23
CA HIS A 117 -16.20 4.23 -5.32
C HIS A 117 -16.00 5.24 -4.19
N GLU A 118 -14.82 5.26 -3.56
CA GLU A 118 -14.61 6.01 -2.32
C GLU A 118 -14.11 7.44 -2.57
N GLU A 119 -13.26 7.66 -3.58
CA GLU A 119 -12.62 8.95 -3.80
C GLU A 119 -13.58 10.13 -3.99
N PRO A 120 -14.72 9.99 -4.71
CA PRO A 120 -15.68 11.08 -4.87
C PRO A 120 -16.27 11.61 -3.54
N ALA A 121 -16.29 10.78 -2.48
CA ALA A 121 -16.80 11.13 -1.17
C ALA A 121 -15.72 11.64 -0.20
N GLN A 122 -14.45 11.64 -0.60
CA GLN A 122 -13.33 12.07 0.25
C GLN A 122 -12.94 13.52 -0.01
N HIS A 123 -12.50 14.20 1.06
CA HIS A 123 -11.94 15.55 0.97
C HIS A 123 -10.55 15.56 0.33
N LEU A 124 -9.74 14.53 0.62
CA LEU A 124 -8.45 14.34 -0.02
C LEU A 124 -8.66 13.64 -1.36
N ARG A 125 -8.29 14.30 -2.46
CA ARG A 125 -8.29 13.72 -3.79
C ARG A 125 -6.92 13.16 -4.15
N LEU A 126 -6.90 12.02 -4.82
CA LEU A 126 -5.67 11.42 -5.31
C LEU A 126 -5.32 12.09 -6.65
N PRO A 127 -4.12 12.65 -6.84
CA PRO A 127 -3.69 13.09 -8.15
C PRO A 127 -3.68 11.91 -9.12
N HIS A 128 -4.40 12.00 -10.24
CA HIS A 128 -4.42 10.95 -11.27
C HIS A 128 -3.31 11.17 -12.29
N THR A 129 -2.08 11.16 -11.79
CA THR A 129 -0.82 11.48 -12.49
C THR A 129 0.29 10.55 -12.01
N TRP A 130 1.42 10.48 -12.73
CA TRP A 130 2.55 9.63 -12.30
C TRP A 130 3.23 10.05 -10.99
N ASP A 131 2.97 11.28 -10.51
CA ASP A 131 3.43 11.77 -9.21
C ASP A 131 2.77 11.03 -8.02
N ALA A 132 1.60 10.40 -8.23
CA ALA A 132 0.93 9.56 -7.24
C ALA A 132 1.03 8.11 -7.68
N THR A 133 1.87 7.31 -7.00
CA THR A 133 2.05 5.90 -7.33
C THR A 133 1.40 5.01 -6.26
N SER A 134 1.70 3.71 -6.29
CA SER A 134 1.22 2.76 -5.27
C SER A 134 1.50 3.16 -3.82
N ASP A 135 2.52 3.99 -3.56
CA ASP A 135 2.84 4.50 -2.23
C ASP A 135 1.82 5.58 -1.80
N ALA A 136 1.53 6.56 -2.66
CA ALA A 136 0.46 7.55 -2.49
C ALA A 136 -0.91 6.89 -2.35
N ILE A 137 -1.20 5.88 -3.19
CA ILE A 137 -2.47 5.14 -3.13
C ILE A 137 -2.63 4.47 -1.77
N ALA A 138 -1.58 3.84 -1.24
CA ALA A 138 -1.64 3.21 0.08
C ALA A 138 -1.82 4.24 1.21
N ALA A 139 -1.16 5.39 1.13
CA ALA A 139 -1.37 6.51 2.05
C ALA A 139 -2.81 7.04 1.99
N TRP A 140 -3.33 7.24 0.77
CA TRP A 140 -4.68 7.70 0.54
C TRP A 140 -5.71 6.72 1.12
N VAL A 141 -5.56 5.42 0.85
CA VAL A 141 -6.42 4.37 1.41
C VAL A 141 -6.33 4.36 2.94
N THR A 142 -5.14 4.55 3.51
CA THR A 142 -4.95 4.60 4.97
C THR A 142 -5.77 5.72 5.59
N LEU A 143 -5.79 6.91 4.97
CA LEU A 143 -6.58 8.05 5.43
C LEU A 143 -8.08 7.88 5.18
N ALA A 144 -8.46 7.33 4.03
CA ALA A 144 -9.85 7.08 3.69
C ALA A 144 -10.47 5.94 4.51
N TRP A 145 -9.68 4.96 4.97
CA TRP A 145 -10.12 3.82 5.79
C TRP A 145 -10.13 4.10 7.30
N PRO A 146 -9.86 5.33 7.76
CA PRO A 146 -9.18 5.60 9.04
C PRO A 146 -8.41 4.41 9.64
N ALA A 147 -7.38 3.94 8.94
CA ALA A 147 -6.57 2.81 9.40
C ALA A 147 -5.72 3.17 10.64
N SER A 148 -5.41 2.18 11.48
CA SER A 148 -4.59 2.38 12.69
C SER A 148 -3.10 2.45 12.40
N ARG A 149 -2.69 1.96 11.22
CA ARG A 149 -1.28 1.80 10.86
C ARG A 149 -1.13 1.64 9.35
N LEU A 150 -0.01 2.14 8.84
CA LEU A 150 0.51 1.82 7.51
C LEU A 150 1.86 1.12 7.65
N THR A 151 2.08 0.04 6.91
CA THR A 151 3.39 -0.60 6.78
C THR A 151 3.78 -0.70 5.31
N LEU A 152 4.93 -0.13 4.98
CA LEU A 152 5.54 -0.18 3.66
C LEU A 152 6.55 -1.33 3.64
N LEU A 153 6.26 -2.37 2.85
CA LEU A 153 7.21 -3.44 2.57
C LEU A 153 8.04 -3.05 1.34
N LYS A 154 9.33 -2.88 1.55
CA LYS A 154 10.28 -2.36 0.57
C LYS A 154 11.43 -3.34 0.39
N SER A 155 12.22 -3.15 -0.65
CA SER A 155 13.37 -4.01 -0.97
C SER A 155 14.70 -3.50 -0.41
N ILE A 156 14.66 -2.39 0.33
CA ILE A 156 15.82 -1.71 0.92
C ILE A 156 15.47 -1.26 2.34
N ASP A 157 16.49 -1.03 3.15
CA ASP A 157 16.32 -0.40 4.47
C ASP A 157 15.89 1.05 4.31
N LEU A 158 15.21 1.57 5.33
CA LEU A 158 14.90 2.99 5.40
C LEU A 158 16.23 3.75 5.56
N PRO A 159 16.61 4.64 4.64
CA PRO A 159 17.82 5.44 4.78
C PRO A 159 17.76 6.27 6.06
N GLU A 160 18.80 6.17 6.89
CA GLU A 160 18.88 6.91 8.16
C GLU A 160 18.87 8.42 7.92
N HIS A 161 18.28 9.16 8.87
CA HIS A 161 18.30 10.63 8.91
C HIS A 161 17.81 11.33 7.62
N THR A 162 16.99 10.66 6.81
CA THR A 162 16.55 11.19 5.51
C THR A 162 15.14 11.75 5.61
N ALA A 163 14.97 13.02 5.24
CA ALA A 163 13.66 13.67 5.24
C ALA A 163 12.73 13.04 4.18
N PRO A 164 11.40 13.05 4.37
CA PRO A 164 10.45 12.49 3.42
C PRO A 164 10.64 12.99 1.98
N ALA A 165 10.88 14.29 1.79
CA ALA A 165 11.13 14.87 0.47
C ALA A 165 12.40 14.32 -0.20
N GLN A 166 13.44 14.00 0.58
CA GLN A 166 14.67 13.39 0.05
C GLN A 166 14.45 11.93 -0.35
N LEU A 167 13.63 11.18 0.40
CA LEU A 167 13.22 9.83 0.02
C LEU A 167 12.41 9.83 -1.29
N ALA A 168 11.55 10.83 -1.47
CA ALA A 168 10.81 11.02 -2.72
C ALA A 168 11.74 11.38 -3.89
N ALA A 169 12.66 12.32 -3.70
CA ALA A 169 13.64 12.71 -4.71
C ALA A 169 14.57 11.54 -5.11
N ALA A 170 14.88 10.64 -4.18
CA ALA A 170 15.64 9.42 -4.44
C ALA A 170 14.80 8.28 -5.06
N GLY A 171 13.50 8.49 -5.27
CA GLY A 171 12.59 7.48 -5.84
C GLY A 171 12.28 6.32 -4.90
N HIS A 172 12.57 6.45 -3.60
CA HIS A 172 12.24 5.43 -2.61
C HIS A 172 10.76 5.44 -2.24
N VAL A 173 10.10 6.59 -2.34
CA VAL A 173 8.65 6.79 -2.25
C VAL A 173 8.23 7.79 -3.31
N ASP A 174 6.93 7.98 -3.52
CA ASP A 174 6.45 9.09 -4.35
C ASP A 174 6.26 10.39 -3.55
N GLY A 175 6.11 11.50 -4.28
CA GLY A 175 6.00 12.83 -3.69
C GLY A 175 4.73 12.99 -2.85
N CYS A 176 3.60 12.45 -3.29
CA CYS A 176 2.35 12.55 -2.54
C CYS A 176 2.41 11.85 -1.18
N LEU A 177 3.03 10.66 -1.09
CA LEU A 177 3.24 10.01 0.21
C LEU A 177 4.15 10.86 1.11
N ALA A 178 5.23 11.43 0.57
CA ALA A 178 6.11 12.31 1.34
C ALA A 178 5.37 13.54 1.88
N ASP A 179 4.46 14.12 1.11
CA ASP A 179 3.65 15.28 1.52
C ASP A 179 2.56 14.92 2.54
N TRP A 180 2.06 13.67 2.53
CA TRP A 180 0.97 13.24 3.39
C TRP A 180 1.43 12.51 4.66
N ILE A 181 2.74 12.27 4.82
CA ILE A 181 3.29 11.45 5.91
C ILE A 181 2.88 11.92 7.30
N ASP A 182 2.79 13.24 7.51
CA ASP A 182 2.41 13.84 8.79
C ASP A 182 0.91 13.72 9.08
N ARG A 183 0.10 13.33 8.11
CA ARG A 183 -1.35 13.09 8.27
C ARG A 183 -1.64 11.63 8.62
N LEU A 184 -0.70 10.73 8.34
CA LEU A 184 -0.88 9.30 8.48
C LEU A 184 -0.81 8.87 9.96
N PRO A 185 -1.46 7.73 10.30
CA PRO A 185 -1.19 7.02 11.54
C PRO A 185 0.28 6.56 11.60
N PRO A 186 0.71 5.91 12.70
CA PRO A 186 2.05 5.34 12.77
C PRO A 186 2.40 4.55 11.51
N THR A 187 3.49 4.95 10.85
CA THR A 187 3.90 4.39 9.56
C THR A 187 5.24 3.68 9.73
N ASP A 188 5.27 2.40 9.37
CA ASP A 188 6.44 1.53 9.48
C ASP A 188 7.03 1.20 8.11
N TRP A 189 8.34 1.04 8.07
CA TRP A 189 9.09 0.57 6.94
C TRP A 189 9.71 -0.78 7.26
N ILE A 190 9.56 -1.77 6.38
CA ILE A 190 10.21 -3.07 6.51
C ILE A 190 10.95 -3.35 5.21
N ASN A 191 12.26 -3.57 5.32
CA ASN A 191 13.02 -4.19 4.24
C ASN A 191 12.72 -5.69 4.23
N LEU A 192 11.90 -6.13 3.28
CA LEU A 192 11.48 -7.54 3.19
C LEU A 192 12.63 -8.46 2.75
N ARG A 193 13.67 -7.90 2.10
CA ARG A 193 14.87 -8.64 1.69
C ARG A 193 15.90 -8.78 2.81
N SER A 194 15.76 -8.04 3.91
CA SER A 194 16.68 -8.14 5.04
C SER A 194 16.59 -9.51 5.72
N ALA A 195 17.73 -10.00 6.23
CA ALA A 195 17.77 -11.19 7.07
C ALA A 195 16.89 -11.03 8.32
N THR A 196 16.87 -9.82 8.88
CA THR A 196 16.00 -9.42 9.99
C THR A 196 14.97 -8.44 9.47
N THR A 197 13.71 -8.87 9.37
CA THR A 197 12.61 -8.04 8.88
C THR A 197 12.06 -7.13 9.98
N GLN A 198 12.92 -6.49 10.77
CA GLN A 198 12.49 -5.61 11.86
C GLN A 198 11.83 -4.33 11.30
N PRO A 199 10.67 -3.91 11.83
CA PRO A 199 10.05 -2.65 11.42
C PRO A 199 10.84 -1.45 11.92
N THR A 200 11.16 -0.53 11.01
CA THR A 200 11.68 0.80 11.34
C THR A 200 10.53 1.79 11.31
N ARG A 201 10.30 2.50 12.42
CA ARG A 201 9.26 3.55 12.48
C ARG A 201 9.68 4.73 11.62
N TRP A 202 8.91 5.03 10.57
CA TRP A 202 9.16 6.20 9.71
C TRP A 202 8.40 7.45 10.19
N CYS A 203 7.14 7.30 10.60
CA CYS A 203 6.34 8.39 11.18
C CYS A 203 5.74 7.94 12.52
N PRO A 204 6.11 8.56 13.66
CA PRO A 204 5.75 8.07 14.99
C PRO A 204 4.40 8.55 15.53
N ARG A 205 3.58 9.30 14.76
CA ARG A 205 2.44 10.11 15.23
C ARG A 205 1.78 9.51 16.49
N VAL A 206 1.96 10.20 17.62
CA VAL A 206 1.41 9.83 18.93
C VAL A 206 -0.10 9.96 18.84
N GLU A 207 -0.84 8.98 19.37
CA GLU A 207 -2.29 9.12 19.57
C GLU A 207 -2.57 10.49 20.22
N PRO A 208 -3.58 11.26 19.76
CA PRO A 208 -3.96 12.46 20.47
C PRO A 208 -4.24 12.09 21.95
N PRO A 209 -3.81 12.91 22.93
CA PRO A 209 -4.13 12.64 24.32
C PRO A 209 -5.64 12.46 24.43
N THR A 210 -6.05 11.36 25.07
CA THR A 210 -7.46 11.09 25.34
C THR A 210 -8.00 12.26 26.16
N PRO A 211 -9.14 12.87 25.78
CA PRO A 211 -9.71 13.97 26.54
C PRO A 211 -10.05 13.57 27.98
#